data_AF-A0AAW1HIV5-F1
#
_entry.id   AF-A0AAW1HIV5-F1
#
_cell.length_a   1.000
_cell.length_b   1.000
_cell.length_c   1.000
_cell.angle_alpha   90.00
_cell.angle_beta   90.00
_cell.angle_gamma   90.00
#
_symmetry.space_group_name_H-M   'P 1'
#
loop_
_entity.id
_entity.type
_entity.pdbx_description
1 polymer ?
#
loop_
_entity_poly.entity_id
_entity_poly.type
_entity_poly.pdbx_seq_one_letter_code
_entity_poly.pdbx_strand_id
1 'polypeptide(L)'
;MTTTTTQVVIPFHPLLVMITECLRLPEPEYLLLDLSTNNACVAVRSECKVIEYLYIGNLQKAVRDLMKKFKIFVKDVTSSRRRSFERYAALCKLKRVELERLDKGMAKVPLNVDLAPEIGGNLHLVCVDFLTILRVVSRKVGFVCTPIETIEHSSSNFSSWMTITPPTNSSEYDCIFGEPATTSATAKQNLAQKVLAYLIPIYNLEIIDANYEPSKNKLATLLCDLERETYLTLKERVLGVQENKEPSSLLVEQDCITPRGAYNKIPAMNGPPLPPKKRRLPESSTTKSVATSTSTKLPVYFTLPAELETVFKRPKFA
;
A
#
# COMPACT_ATOMS: atom_id res chain seq x y z
N MET A 1 -3.15 -0.59 -24.36
CA MET A 1 -4.20 -1.45 -23.79
C MET A 1 -4.58 -0.90 -22.44
N THR A 2 -5.79 -0.36 -22.30
CA THR A 2 -6.34 0.11 -21.02
C THR A 2 -6.72 -1.12 -20.21
N THR A 3 -5.89 -1.50 -19.23
CA THR A 3 -6.21 -2.58 -18.29
C THR A 3 -7.41 -2.13 -17.45
N THR A 4 -8.58 -2.70 -17.72
CA THR A 4 -9.79 -2.48 -16.92
C THR A 4 -9.55 -2.98 -15.50
N THR A 5 -9.70 -2.09 -14.52
CA THR A 5 -9.58 -2.43 -13.10
C THR A 5 -10.68 -3.41 -12.70
N THR A 6 -10.30 -4.51 -12.02
CA THR A 6 -11.27 -5.50 -11.56
C THR A 6 -11.73 -5.16 -10.15
N GLN A 7 -13.00 -4.78 -10.01
CA GLN A 7 -13.58 -4.45 -8.71
C GLN A 7 -14.06 -5.71 -7.96
N VAL A 8 -13.72 -5.76 -6.68
CA VAL A 8 -14.17 -6.79 -5.72
C VAL A 8 -14.82 -6.10 -4.55
N VAL A 9 -16.14 -6.22 -4.44
CA VAL A 9 -16.93 -5.62 -3.35
C VAL A 9 -17.05 -6.62 -2.21
N ILE A 10 -16.62 -6.23 -1.01
CA ILE A 10 -16.81 -7.04 0.19
C ILE A 10 -18.25 -6.85 0.68
N PRO A 11 -18.99 -7.95 0.96
CA PRO A 11 -20.34 -7.84 1.46
C PRO A 11 -20.36 -7.14 2.81
N PHE A 12 -21.32 -6.24 2.96
CA PHE A 12 -21.47 -5.39 4.13
C PHE A 12 -22.11 -6.08 5.33
N HIS A 13 -23.03 -7.02 5.07
CA HIS A 13 -23.78 -7.70 6.13
C HIS A 13 -22.87 -8.42 7.15
N PRO A 14 -21.86 -9.22 6.73
CA PRO A 14 -20.90 -9.81 7.67
C PRO A 14 -20.17 -8.79 8.55
N LEU A 15 -19.87 -7.61 8.01
CA LEU A 15 -19.19 -6.55 8.77
C LEU A 15 -20.08 -5.96 9.86
N LEU A 16 -21.36 -5.77 9.58
CA LEU A 16 -22.30 -5.32 10.61
C LEU A 16 -22.43 -6.31 11.75
N VAL A 17 -22.54 -7.61 11.43
CA VAL A 17 -22.60 -8.67 12.45
C VAL A 17 -21.36 -8.63 13.34
N MET A 18 -20.17 -8.55 12.76
CA MET A 18 -18.92 -8.41 13.53
C MET A 18 -18.90 -7.14 14.41
N ILE A 19 -19.48 -6.04 13.93
CA ILE A 19 -19.59 -4.79 14.69
C ILE A 19 -20.54 -4.96 15.87
N THR A 20 -21.75 -5.50 15.65
CA THR A 20 -22.74 -5.67 16.72
C THR A 20 -22.25 -6.67 17.77
N GLU A 21 -21.60 -7.77 17.35
CA GLU A 21 -20.95 -8.71 18.27
C GLU A 21 -19.88 -8.01 19.13
N CYS A 22 -19.03 -7.18 18.50
CA CYS A 22 -18.00 -6.43 19.22
C CYS A 22 -18.58 -5.45 20.26
N LEU A 23 -19.74 -4.87 19.97
CA LEU A 23 -20.48 -3.98 20.86
C LEU A 23 -21.39 -4.72 21.85
N ARG A 24 -21.47 -6.06 21.77
CA ARG A 24 -22.44 -6.89 22.52
C ARG A 24 -23.89 -6.45 22.31
N LEU A 25 -24.21 -6.03 21.10
CA LEU A 25 -25.56 -5.71 20.67
C LEU A 25 -26.21 -6.93 20.00
N PRO A 26 -27.54 -7.08 20.09
CA PRO A 26 -28.30 -8.02 19.29
C PRO A 26 -28.01 -7.91 17.79
N GLU A 27 -28.30 -9.01 17.08
CA GLU A 27 -28.09 -9.09 15.64
C GLU A 27 -28.83 -7.96 14.90
N PRO A 28 -28.18 -7.27 13.96
CA PRO A 28 -28.76 -6.14 13.26
C PRO A 28 -29.89 -6.61 12.34
N GLU A 29 -31.06 -6.00 12.48
CA GLU A 29 -32.18 -6.19 11.56
C GLU A 29 -31.87 -5.46 10.26
N TYR A 30 -31.87 -6.20 9.15
CA TYR A 30 -31.55 -5.69 7.83
C TYR A 30 -32.74 -5.80 6.90
N LEU A 31 -33.18 -4.66 6.35
CA LEU A 31 -34.21 -4.61 5.31
C LEU A 31 -33.65 -3.89 4.08
N LEU A 32 -33.45 -4.65 3.00
CA LEU A 32 -33.13 -4.10 1.68
C LEU A 32 -34.34 -3.33 1.16
N LEU A 33 -34.16 -2.04 0.95
CA LEU A 33 -35.20 -1.16 0.41
C LEU A 33 -35.09 -1.07 -1.12
N ASP A 34 -33.87 -1.02 -1.65
CA ASP A 34 -33.61 -1.00 -3.09
C ASP A 34 -32.21 -1.54 -3.41
N LEU A 35 -32.18 -2.62 -4.20
CA LEU A 35 -30.96 -3.30 -4.66
C LEU A 35 -30.16 -2.47 -5.67
N SER A 36 -30.83 -1.65 -6.48
CA SER A 36 -30.20 -0.87 -7.55
C SER A 36 -29.40 0.32 -7.00
N THR A 37 -29.87 0.90 -5.89
CA THR A 37 -29.24 2.04 -5.22
C THR A 37 -28.45 1.65 -3.96
N ASN A 38 -28.43 0.35 -3.62
CA ASN A 38 -27.84 -0.19 -2.39
C ASN A 38 -28.37 0.52 -1.13
N ASN A 39 -29.68 0.81 -1.15
CA ASN A 39 -30.38 1.43 -0.04
C ASN A 39 -30.94 0.37 0.89
N ALA A 40 -30.72 0.54 2.18
CA ALA A 40 -31.23 -0.36 3.19
C ALA A 40 -31.63 0.38 4.46
N CYS A 41 -32.51 -0.26 5.21
CA CYS A 41 -32.78 0.03 6.60
C CYS A 41 -31.94 -0.90 7.47
N VAL A 42 -31.12 -0.34 8.35
CA VAL A 42 -30.35 -1.05 9.36
C VAL A 42 -30.88 -0.62 10.71
N ALA A 43 -31.42 -1.56 11.48
CA ALA A 43 -31.83 -1.32 12.86
C ALA A 43 -31.02 -2.20 13.82
N VAL A 44 -30.44 -1.58 14.84
CA VAL A 44 -29.83 -2.29 15.97
C VAL A 44 -30.68 -1.99 17.19
N ARG A 45 -31.22 -3.04 17.79
CA ARG A 45 -32.07 -2.95 18.98
C ARG A 45 -31.31 -3.47 20.18
N SER A 46 -31.58 -2.90 21.35
CA SER A 46 -31.13 -3.47 22.63
C SER A 46 -31.91 -4.73 22.96
N GLU A 47 -31.47 -5.47 23.97
CA GLU A 47 -32.20 -6.63 24.52
C GLU A 47 -33.63 -6.26 24.97
N CYS A 48 -33.84 -5.01 25.39
CA CYS A 48 -35.15 -4.46 25.76
C CYS A 48 -35.98 -3.99 24.54
N LYS A 49 -35.59 -4.35 23.31
CA LYS A 49 -36.23 -3.95 22.04
C LYS A 49 -36.22 -2.43 21.74
N VAL A 50 -35.43 -1.66 22.48
CA VAL A 50 -35.24 -0.23 22.24
C VAL A 50 -34.30 -0.05 21.05
N ILE A 51 -34.66 0.79 20.08
CA ILE A 51 -33.82 1.07 18.92
C ILE A 51 -32.60 1.90 19.38
N GLU A 52 -31.42 1.30 19.38
CA GLU A 52 -30.16 1.99 19.71
C GLU A 52 -29.53 2.66 18.47
N TYR A 53 -29.81 2.11 17.30
CA TYR A 53 -29.37 2.64 16.03
C TYR A 53 -30.42 2.34 14.95
N LEU A 54 -30.79 3.36 14.19
CA LEU A 54 -31.61 3.23 12.99
C LEU A 54 -30.95 4.04 11.90
N TYR A 55 -30.75 3.41 10.74
CA TYR A 55 -30.25 4.07 9.56
C TYR A 55 -31.08 3.67 8.36
N ILE A 56 -31.47 4.63 7.55
CA ILE A 56 -32.17 4.42 6.28
C ILE A 56 -31.39 5.14 5.19
N GLY A 57 -30.91 4.39 4.20
CA GLY A 57 -30.22 4.97 3.04
C GLY A 57 -29.08 4.08 2.56
N ASN A 58 -28.05 4.71 2.00
CA ASN A 58 -26.92 3.99 1.42
C ASN A 58 -26.15 3.21 2.49
N LEU A 59 -26.02 1.90 2.24
CA LEU A 59 -25.43 0.95 3.16
C LEU A 59 -24.03 1.34 3.63
N GLN A 60 -23.17 1.81 2.73
CA GLN A 60 -21.80 2.20 3.05
C GLN A 60 -21.74 3.36 4.06
N LYS A 61 -22.68 4.30 3.95
CA LYS A 61 -22.76 5.43 4.87
C LYS A 61 -23.26 4.98 6.25
N ALA A 62 -24.13 3.98 6.32
CA ALA A 62 -24.56 3.36 7.58
C ALA A 62 -23.37 2.81 8.40
N VAL A 63 -22.48 2.00 7.81
CA VAL A 63 -21.31 1.50 8.55
C VAL A 63 -20.39 2.62 8.99
N ARG A 64 -20.14 3.63 8.15
CA ARG A 64 -19.29 4.76 8.57
C ARG A 64 -19.88 5.50 9.75
N ASP A 65 -21.19 5.76 9.73
CA ASP A 65 -21.89 6.43 10.80
C ASP A 65 -21.88 5.58 12.08
N LEU A 66 -22.05 4.26 11.96
CA LEU A 66 -21.98 3.30 13.07
C LEU A 66 -20.57 3.23 13.68
N MET A 67 -19.53 3.08 12.84
CA MET A 67 -18.13 3.08 13.24
C MET A 67 -17.78 4.38 13.98
N LYS A 68 -18.23 5.52 13.47
CA LYS A 68 -18.00 6.83 14.09
C LYS A 68 -18.75 6.96 15.42
N LYS A 69 -20.02 6.58 15.49
CA LYS A 69 -20.88 6.67 16.68
C LYS A 69 -20.30 5.87 17.84
N PHE A 70 -19.84 4.65 17.57
CA PHE A 70 -19.38 3.71 18.59
C PHE A 70 -17.85 3.64 18.70
N LYS A 71 -17.10 4.52 18.03
CA LYS A 71 -15.63 4.54 18.02
C LYS A 71 -15.04 3.17 17.68
N ILE A 72 -15.52 2.57 16.59
CA ILE A 72 -15.05 1.28 16.10
C ILE A 72 -13.99 1.52 15.02
N PHE A 73 -12.84 0.88 15.19
CA PHE A 73 -11.84 0.75 14.16
C PHE A 73 -12.02 -0.58 13.44
N VAL A 74 -12.26 -0.53 12.13
CA VAL A 74 -12.29 -1.72 11.28
C VAL A 74 -10.92 -1.89 10.62
N LYS A 75 -10.25 -3.00 10.91
CA LYS A 75 -9.07 -3.49 10.18
C LYS A 75 -9.55 -4.27 8.95
N ASP A 76 -9.47 -3.63 7.80
CA ASP A 76 -9.78 -4.14 6.46
C ASP A 76 -8.58 -4.04 5.51
N VAL A 77 -8.78 -4.31 4.21
CA VAL A 77 -7.70 -4.30 3.21
C VAL A 77 -7.16 -2.88 3.03
N THR A 78 -8.03 -1.89 2.92
CA THR A 78 -7.68 -0.49 2.69
C THR A 78 -6.95 0.10 3.89
N SER A 79 -7.45 -0.10 5.12
CA SER A 79 -6.78 0.35 6.34
C SER A 79 -5.46 -0.40 6.58
N SER A 80 -5.39 -1.70 6.27
CA SER A 80 -4.14 -2.48 6.27
C SER A 80 -3.11 -1.85 5.32
N ARG A 81 -3.49 -1.63 4.06
CA ARG A 81 -2.61 -1.07 3.04
C ARG A 81 -2.11 0.32 3.44
N ARG A 82 -3.02 1.17 3.91
CA ARG A 82 -2.69 2.49 4.43
C ARG A 82 -1.65 2.42 5.55
N ARG A 83 -1.85 1.53 6.54
CA ARG A 83 -0.87 1.35 7.64
C ARG A 83 0.48 0.87 7.15
N SER A 84 0.52 0.00 6.14
CA SER A 84 1.78 -0.42 5.52
C SER A 84 2.52 0.77 4.89
N PHE A 85 1.81 1.65 4.19
CA PHE A 85 2.39 2.88 3.65
C PHE A 85 2.89 3.83 4.74
N GLU A 86 2.09 4.07 5.78
CA GLU A 86 2.48 4.92 6.91
C GLU A 86 3.74 4.38 7.61
N ARG A 87 3.83 3.05 7.82
CA ARG A 87 5.02 2.40 8.39
C ARG A 87 6.24 2.52 7.50
N TYR A 88 6.09 2.32 6.21
CA TYR A 88 7.19 2.46 5.26
C TYR A 88 7.69 3.91 5.19
N ALA A 89 6.78 4.88 5.15
CA ALA A 89 7.11 6.30 5.19
C ALA A 89 7.89 6.65 6.46
N ALA A 90 7.44 6.15 7.62
CA ALA A 90 8.14 6.34 8.89
C ALA A 90 9.55 5.71 8.89
N LEU A 91 9.72 4.53 8.29
CA LEU A 91 11.02 3.90 8.12
C LEU A 91 11.95 4.71 7.21
N CYS A 92 11.46 5.20 6.07
CA CYS A 92 12.21 6.08 5.17
C CYS A 92 12.63 7.36 5.89
N LYS A 93 11.74 7.97 6.67
CA LYS A 93 12.05 9.16 7.48
C LYS A 93 13.13 8.87 8.52
N LEU A 94 13.03 7.76 9.23
CA LEU A 94 14.05 7.33 10.20
C LEU A 94 15.43 7.15 9.55
N LYS A 95 15.46 6.49 8.39
CA LYS A 95 16.69 6.29 7.61
C LYS A 95 17.25 7.58 7.04
N ARG A 96 16.39 8.50 6.62
CA ARG A 96 16.78 9.84 6.20
C ARG A 96 17.46 10.60 7.34
N VAL A 97 16.90 10.57 8.56
CA VAL A 97 17.52 11.19 9.74
C VAL A 97 18.89 10.56 10.05
N GLU A 98 19.05 9.24 9.89
CA GLU A 98 20.34 8.56 10.03
C GLU A 98 21.38 9.11 9.03
N LEU A 99 20.99 9.28 7.77
CA LEU A 99 21.85 9.83 6.72
C LEU A 99 22.16 11.32 6.90
N GLU A 100 21.19 12.14 7.33
CA GLU A 100 21.41 13.57 7.61
C GLU A 100 22.42 13.77 8.74
N ARG A 101 22.45 12.86 9.72
CA ARG A 101 23.44 12.86 10.79
C ARG A 101 24.82 12.49 10.27
N LEU A 102 24.89 11.47 9.42
CA LEU A 102 26.13 11.03 8.79
C LEU A 102 26.75 12.15 7.93
N ASP A 103 25.92 12.84 7.14
CA ASP A 103 26.32 14.01 6.32
C ASP A 103 26.90 15.14 7.18
N LYS A 104 26.40 15.30 8.41
CA LYS A 104 26.88 16.27 9.41
C LYS A 104 28.06 15.76 10.25
N GLY A 105 28.62 14.59 9.96
CA GLY A 105 29.72 13.98 10.72
C GLY A 105 29.35 13.54 12.14
N MET A 106 28.06 13.37 12.45
CA MET A 106 27.59 12.96 13.78
C MET A 106 27.58 11.44 13.94
N ALA A 107 27.82 10.97 15.17
CA ALA A 107 27.78 9.54 15.49
C ALA A 107 26.38 8.93 15.26
N LYS A 108 26.38 7.65 14.87
CA LYS A 108 25.19 6.82 14.69
C LYS A 108 24.53 6.57 16.04
N VAL A 109 23.26 6.95 16.15
CA VAL A 109 22.44 6.72 17.35
C VAL A 109 21.51 5.55 17.07
N PRO A 110 21.20 4.69 18.06
CA PRO A 110 20.14 3.69 17.93
C PRO A 110 18.85 4.36 17.46
N LEU A 111 18.29 3.87 16.35
CA LEU A 111 16.99 4.34 15.89
C LEU A 111 15.94 3.90 16.90
N ASN A 112 15.19 4.86 17.45
CA ASN A 112 14.02 4.53 18.24
C ASN A 112 12.88 4.16 17.28
N VAL A 113 12.67 2.86 17.12
CA VAL A 113 11.74 2.28 16.14
C VAL A 113 10.35 2.15 16.77
N ASP A 114 9.76 3.26 17.22
CA ASP A 114 8.32 3.31 17.48
C ASP A 114 7.60 3.59 16.15
N LEU A 115 7.54 2.56 15.30
CA LEU A 115 6.94 2.62 13.95
C LEU A 115 5.41 2.49 13.96
N ALA A 116 4.78 2.55 15.13
CA ALA A 116 3.34 2.48 15.24
C ALA A 116 2.81 3.69 16.01
N PRO A 117 1.93 4.51 15.43
CA PRO A 117 0.84 5.00 16.26
C PRO A 117 0.11 3.73 16.72
N GLU A 118 0.31 3.34 17.98
CA GLU A 118 -0.62 2.42 18.62
C GLU A 118 -2.02 3.00 18.42
N ILE A 119 -3.02 2.13 18.25
CA ILE A 119 -4.42 2.57 18.28
C ILE A 119 -4.67 3.03 19.73
N GLY A 120 -4.28 4.27 20.02
CA GLY A 120 -4.37 4.85 21.35
C GLY A 120 -5.82 5.18 21.64
N GLY A 121 -6.39 4.50 22.63
CA GLY A 121 -7.70 4.80 23.20
C GLY A 121 -8.62 3.60 23.29
N ASN A 122 -9.77 3.80 23.96
CA ASN A 122 -10.90 2.87 24.02
C ASN A 122 -11.59 2.74 22.64
N LEU A 123 -10.88 2.21 21.64
CA LEU A 123 -11.40 1.92 20.31
C LEU A 123 -11.69 0.42 20.22
N HIS A 124 -12.92 0.09 19.85
CA HIS A 124 -13.30 -1.29 19.54
C HIS A 124 -12.65 -1.70 18.23
N LEU A 125 -11.87 -2.78 18.23
CA LEU A 125 -11.20 -3.29 17.03
C LEU A 125 -12.02 -4.43 16.42
N VAL A 126 -12.48 -4.23 15.19
CA VAL A 126 -13.10 -5.26 14.36
C VAL A 126 -12.15 -5.60 13.21
N CYS A 127 -11.82 -6.87 13.00
CA CYS A 127 -11.00 -7.31 11.89
C CYS A 127 -11.86 -8.04 10.87
N VAL A 128 -11.81 -7.63 9.60
CA VAL A 128 -12.47 -8.41 8.54
C VAL A 128 -11.80 -9.77 8.40
N ASP A 129 -12.57 -10.76 7.96
CA ASP A 129 -12.03 -12.08 7.64
C ASP A 129 -11.31 -12.05 6.28
N PHE A 130 -9.98 -11.88 6.32
CA PHE A 130 -9.14 -11.85 5.12
C PHE A 130 -9.18 -13.17 4.35
N LEU A 131 -9.47 -14.30 5.00
CA LEU A 131 -9.62 -15.58 4.31
C LEU A 131 -10.87 -15.59 3.41
N THR A 132 -11.97 -15.05 3.90
CA THR A 132 -13.20 -14.91 3.11
C THR A 132 -12.99 -13.96 1.95
N ILE A 133 -12.29 -12.84 2.15
CA ILE A 133 -11.94 -11.91 1.07
C ILE A 133 -11.07 -12.61 0.02
N LEU A 134 -10.04 -13.34 0.45
CA LEU A 134 -9.15 -14.09 -0.44
C LEU A 134 -9.91 -15.10 -1.29
N ARG A 135 -10.90 -15.81 -0.71
CA ARG A 135 -11.78 -16.72 -1.47
C ARG A 135 -12.61 -16.00 -2.52
N VAL A 136 -13.17 -14.83 -2.20
CA VAL A 136 -13.94 -14.02 -3.17
C VAL A 136 -13.03 -13.56 -4.31
N VAL A 137 -11.82 -13.10 -3.98
CA VAL A 137 -10.82 -12.66 -4.95
C VAL A 137 -10.37 -13.83 -5.85
N SER A 138 -10.11 -15.01 -5.28
CA SER A 138 -9.78 -16.24 -6.03
C SER A 138 -10.87 -16.59 -7.04
N ARG A 139 -12.15 -16.57 -6.64
CA ARG A 139 -13.28 -16.83 -7.56
C ARG A 139 -13.40 -15.78 -8.66
N LYS A 140 -13.07 -14.52 -8.37
CA LYS A 140 -13.19 -13.41 -9.34
C LYS A 140 -12.08 -13.44 -10.38
N VAL A 141 -10.85 -13.75 -9.95
CA VAL A 141 -9.64 -13.71 -10.79
C VAL A 141 -9.37 -15.06 -11.45
N GLY A 142 -9.76 -16.16 -10.82
CA GLY A 142 -9.59 -17.51 -11.34
C GLY A 142 -8.26 -18.18 -10.99
N PHE A 143 -7.51 -17.69 -10.00
CA PHE A 143 -6.34 -18.41 -9.47
C PHE A 143 -6.77 -19.48 -8.47
N VAL A 144 -5.96 -20.53 -8.35
CA VAL A 144 -6.17 -21.64 -7.43
C VAL A 144 -5.28 -21.48 -6.21
N CYS A 145 -5.79 -21.85 -5.05
CA CYS A 145 -5.06 -21.85 -3.78
C CYS A 145 -5.06 -23.25 -3.19
N THR A 146 -3.90 -23.68 -2.68
CA THR A 146 -3.88 -24.84 -1.78
C THR A 146 -4.58 -24.52 -0.46
N PRO A 147 -5.05 -25.54 0.28
CA PRO A 147 -5.43 -25.36 1.67
C PRO A 147 -4.28 -24.73 2.47
N ILE A 148 -4.62 -23.93 3.49
CA ILE A 148 -3.61 -23.35 4.38
C ILE A 148 -3.14 -24.43 5.34
N GLU A 149 -1.85 -24.70 5.29
CA GLU A 149 -1.16 -25.58 6.22
C GLU A 149 -0.58 -24.74 7.35
N THR A 150 -0.54 -25.29 8.57
CA THR A 150 0.00 -24.61 9.74
C THR A 150 0.80 -25.60 10.58
N ILE A 151 2.01 -25.20 10.97
CA ILE A 151 2.84 -25.92 11.92
C ILE A 151 3.00 -25.10 13.21
N GLU A 152 2.95 -25.79 14.35
CA GLU A 152 3.31 -25.23 15.65
C GLU A 152 4.78 -25.53 15.93
N HIS A 153 5.57 -24.48 16.17
CA HIS A 153 6.97 -24.63 16.58
C HIS A 153 7.10 -24.61 18.11
N SER A 154 6.23 -23.87 18.78
CA SER A 154 6.10 -23.80 20.24
C SER A 154 4.72 -23.25 20.61
N SER A 155 4.40 -23.27 21.91
CA SER A 155 3.09 -22.84 22.46
C SER A 155 2.65 -21.41 22.10
N SER A 156 3.56 -20.59 21.57
CA SER A 156 3.30 -19.21 21.16
C SER A 156 3.95 -18.87 19.80
N ASN A 157 4.22 -19.88 18.97
CA ASN A 157 4.84 -19.68 17.67
C ASN A 157 4.32 -20.67 16.63
N PHE A 158 3.60 -20.14 15.65
CA PHE A 158 2.97 -20.89 14.57
C PHE A 158 3.44 -20.32 13.23
N SER A 159 3.66 -21.17 12.25
CA SER A 159 3.88 -20.76 10.85
C SER A 159 2.78 -21.34 9.98
N SER A 160 2.13 -20.49 9.19
CA SER A 160 1.15 -20.92 8.19
C SER A 160 1.66 -20.65 6.78
N TRP A 161 1.35 -21.52 5.83
CA TRP A 161 1.71 -21.32 4.43
C TRP A 161 0.64 -21.81 3.46
N MET A 162 0.71 -21.31 2.23
CA MET A 162 -0.11 -21.74 1.11
C MET A 162 0.59 -21.48 -0.22
N THR A 163 0.18 -22.22 -1.25
CA THR A 163 0.62 -22.02 -2.62
C THR A 163 -0.53 -21.43 -3.43
N ILE A 164 -0.19 -20.45 -4.27
CA ILE A 164 -1.08 -19.85 -5.25
C ILE A 164 -0.60 -20.27 -6.62
N THR A 165 -1.50 -20.90 -7.36
CA THR A 165 -1.31 -21.25 -8.76
C THR A 165 -2.09 -20.27 -9.61
N PRO A 166 -1.42 -19.50 -10.48
CA PRO A 166 -2.07 -18.48 -11.27
C PRO A 166 -2.97 -19.12 -12.34
N PRO A 167 -3.88 -18.35 -12.98
CA PRO A 167 -4.82 -18.90 -13.97
C PRO A 167 -4.07 -19.58 -15.12
N THR A 168 -4.63 -20.65 -15.70
CA THR A 168 -3.99 -21.51 -16.71
C THR A 168 -3.50 -20.79 -17.97
N ASN A 169 -3.96 -19.57 -18.22
CA ASN A 169 -3.59 -18.73 -19.36
C ASN A 169 -2.58 -17.62 -19.02
N SER A 170 -2.07 -17.60 -17.78
CA SER A 170 -1.02 -16.68 -17.35
C SER A 170 0.34 -17.35 -17.51
N SER A 171 1.35 -16.58 -17.89
CA SER A 171 2.75 -17.04 -17.92
C SER A 171 3.42 -16.92 -16.54
N GLU A 172 2.63 -16.91 -15.46
CA GLU A 172 3.09 -16.70 -14.09
C GLU A 172 3.46 -18.03 -13.43
N TYR A 173 4.37 -17.97 -12.45
CA TYR A 173 4.82 -19.13 -11.69
C TYR A 173 3.97 -19.34 -10.43
N ASP A 174 3.92 -20.58 -9.96
CA ASP A 174 3.37 -20.89 -8.64
C ASP A 174 4.12 -20.10 -7.55
N CYS A 175 3.37 -19.47 -6.67
CA CYS A 175 3.90 -18.64 -5.60
C CYS A 175 3.59 -19.25 -4.23
N ILE A 176 4.62 -19.47 -3.42
CA ILE A 176 4.47 -19.98 -2.05
C ILE A 176 4.58 -18.82 -1.07
N PHE A 177 3.57 -18.67 -0.21
CA PHE A 177 3.54 -17.66 0.83
C PHE A 177 3.58 -18.34 2.19
N GLY A 178 4.40 -17.82 3.10
CA GLY A 178 4.42 -18.22 4.49
C GLY A 178 4.31 -17.01 5.41
N GLU A 179 3.66 -17.18 6.57
CA GLU A 179 3.67 -16.22 7.67
C GLU A 179 3.77 -16.86 9.06
N PRO A 180 4.68 -16.36 9.92
CA PRO A 180 4.71 -16.69 11.33
C PRO A 180 3.77 -15.80 12.15
N ALA A 181 3.20 -16.32 13.23
CA ALA A 181 2.49 -15.55 14.24
C ALA A 181 2.44 -16.28 15.59
N THR A 182 1.97 -15.56 16.63
CA THR A 182 1.85 -16.10 17.98
C THR A 182 0.69 -17.08 18.16
N THR A 183 -0.28 -17.05 17.25
CA THR A 183 -1.41 -17.98 17.24
C THR A 183 -1.66 -18.48 15.83
N SER A 184 -2.20 -19.70 15.71
CA SER A 184 -2.61 -20.28 14.43
C SER A 184 -3.60 -19.38 13.67
N ALA A 185 -4.62 -18.85 14.36
CA ALA A 185 -5.62 -17.97 13.75
C ALA A 185 -4.99 -16.68 13.19
N THR A 186 -4.10 -16.04 13.94
CA THR A 186 -3.39 -14.84 13.49
C THR A 186 -2.46 -15.14 12.32
N ALA A 187 -1.77 -16.29 12.32
CA ALA A 187 -0.89 -16.69 11.22
C ALA A 187 -1.68 -16.82 9.90
N LYS A 188 -2.85 -17.46 9.94
CA LYS A 188 -3.73 -17.62 8.76
C LYS A 188 -4.27 -16.28 8.24
N GLN A 189 -4.71 -15.39 9.13
CA GLN A 189 -5.20 -14.06 8.74
C GLN A 189 -4.08 -13.19 8.15
N ASN A 190 -2.89 -13.20 8.76
CA ASN A 190 -1.72 -12.49 8.24
C ASN A 190 -1.27 -13.04 6.89
N LEU A 191 -1.26 -14.36 6.73
CA LEU A 191 -0.97 -15.03 5.46
C LEU A 191 -1.94 -14.55 4.36
N ALA A 192 -3.25 -14.58 4.64
CA ALA A 192 -4.26 -14.11 3.69
C ALA A 192 -4.11 -12.62 3.35
N GLN A 193 -3.81 -11.78 4.35
CA GLN A 193 -3.53 -10.35 4.17
C GLN A 193 -2.30 -10.11 3.27
N LYS A 194 -1.22 -10.87 3.49
CA LYS A 194 0.02 -10.82 2.69
C LYS A 194 -0.23 -11.24 1.24
N VAL A 195 -0.97 -12.32 1.06
CA VAL A 195 -1.38 -12.80 -0.27
C VAL A 195 -2.23 -11.76 -0.99
N LEU A 196 -3.24 -11.18 -0.33
CA LEU A 196 -4.07 -10.13 -0.93
C LEU A 196 -3.22 -8.92 -1.34
N ALA A 197 -2.26 -8.50 -0.51
CA ALA A 197 -1.36 -7.40 -0.83
C ALA A 197 -0.51 -7.67 -2.09
N TYR A 198 -0.15 -8.93 -2.35
CA TYR A 198 0.54 -9.36 -3.56
C TYR A 198 -0.38 -9.37 -4.79
N LEU A 199 -1.59 -9.91 -4.67
CA LEU A 199 -2.52 -10.10 -5.79
C LEU A 199 -3.13 -8.78 -6.29
N ILE A 200 -3.34 -7.80 -5.40
CA ILE A 200 -3.96 -6.50 -5.74
C ILE A 200 -3.23 -5.80 -6.91
N PRO A 201 -1.91 -5.54 -6.86
CA PRO A 201 -1.22 -4.88 -7.96
C PRO A 201 -1.10 -5.77 -9.21
N ILE A 202 -0.91 -7.08 -9.03
CA ILE A 202 -0.68 -8.01 -10.15
C ILE A 202 -1.90 -8.12 -11.06
N TYR A 203 -3.08 -8.27 -10.47
CA TYR A 203 -4.32 -8.40 -11.22
C TYR A 203 -5.09 -7.07 -11.35
N ASN A 204 -4.45 -5.94 -11.02
CA ASN A 204 -5.06 -4.61 -11.01
C ASN A 204 -6.44 -4.60 -10.33
N LEU A 205 -6.48 -5.09 -9.09
CA LEU A 205 -7.70 -5.25 -8.30
C LEU A 205 -8.01 -3.98 -7.51
N GLU A 206 -9.29 -3.62 -7.47
CA GLU A 206 -9.81 -2.62 -6.54
C GLU A 206 -10.76 -3.32 -5.56
N ILE A 207 -10.30 -3.49 -4.32
CA ILE A 207 -11.11 -4.06 -3.24
C ILE A 207 -11.89 -2.92 -2.58
N ILE A 208 -13.21 -2.98 -2.67
CA ILE A 208 -14.13 -2.03 -2.08
C ILE A 208 -14.58 -2.60 -0.73
N ASP A 209 -14.03 -2.04 0.35
CA ASP A 209 -14.23 -2.49 1.75
C ASP A 209 -14.76 -1.37 2.66
N ALA A 210 -14.80 -1.62 3.98
CA ALA A 210 -15.44 -0.76 4.97
C ALA A 210 -14.89 0.67 5.00
N ASN A 211 -13.61 0.82 4.68
CA ASN A 211 -12.90 2.08 4.71
C ASN A 211 -13.02 2.82 3.37
N TYR A 212 -14.25 3.20 3.04
CA TYR A 212 -14.69 3.91 1.82
C TYR A 212 -14.14 5.34 1.64
N GLU A 213 -12.98 5.69 2.20
CA GLU A 213 -12.32 6.99 2.00
C GLU A 213 -11.08 6.84 1.10
N PRO A 214 -11.28 6.65 -0.22
CA PRO A 214 -10.18 6.44 -1.17
C PRO A 214 -9.20 7.63 -1.18
N SER A 215 -9.65 8.84 -0.84
CA SER A 215 -8.81 10.03 -0.72
C SER A 215 -7.72 9.90 0.34
N LYS A 216 -8.01 9.31 1.50
CA LYS A 216 -7.01 9.13 2.57
C LYS A 216 -5.98 8.07 2.20
N ASN A 217 -6.38 7.02 1.49
CA ASN A 217 -5.44 5.99 1.03
C ASN A 217 -4.50 6.53 -0.07
N LYS A 218 -5.04 7.32 -1.01
CA LYS A 218 -4.23 8.04 -2.01
C LYS A 218 -3.22 8.97 -1.35
N LEU A 219 -3.63 9.74 -0.34
CA LEU A 219 -2.73 10.61 0.41
C LEU A 219 -1.64 9.82 1.16
N ALA A 220 -1.98 8.69 1.79
CA ALA A 220 -0.98 7.87 2.48
C ALA A 220 0.07 7.29 1.50
N THR A 221 -0.38 6.83 0.33
CA THR A 221 0.50 6.38 -0.75
C THR A 221 1.42 7.50 -1.20
N LEU A 222 0.85 8.68 -1.46
CA LEU A 222 1.58 9.88 -1.88
C LEU A 222 2.69 10.29 -0.90
N LEU A 223 2.37 10.34 0.40
CA LEU A 223 3.34 10.69 1.44
C LEU A 223 4.45 9.64 1.57
N CYS A 224 4.09 8.38 1.36
CA CYS A 224 5.01 7.25 1.34
C CYS A 224 6.05 7.39 0.23
N ASP A 225 5.59 7.67 -0.99
CA ASP A 225 6.45 7.85 -2.16
C ASP A 225 7.37 9.07 -1.99
N LEU A 226 6.85 10.17 -1.45
CA LEU A 226 7.64 11.39 -1.22
C LEU A 226 8.76 11.16 -0.19
N GLU A 227 8.48 10.49 0.94
CA GLU A 227 9.51 10.18 1.93
C GLU A 227 10.55 9.19 1.37
N ARG A 228 10.13 8.23 0.54
CA ARG A 228 11.03 7.33 -0.17
C ARG A 228 11.97 8.09 -1.09
N GLU A 229 11.44 8.96 -1.94
CA GLU A 229 12.22 9.75 -2.89
C GLU A 229 13.23 10.64 -2.17
N THR A 230 12.81 11.28 -1.09
CA THR A 230 13.68 12.13 -0.27
C THR A 230 14.81 11.30 0.37
N TYR A 231 14.49 10.13 0.92
CA TYR A 231 15.47 9.20 1.47
C TYR A 231 16.49 8.75 0.41
N LEU A 232 16.03 8.29 -0.77
CA LEU A 232 16.90 7.80 -1.84
C LEU A 232 17.81 8.90 -2.39
N THR A 233 17.29 10.11 -2.54
CA THR A 233 18.07 11.28 -2.99
C THR A 233 19.18 11.61 -1.99
N LEU A 234 18.89 11.54 -0.68
CA LEU A 234 19.91 11.75 0.34
C LEU A 234 20.91 10.59 0.39
N LYS A 235 20.45 9.35 0.22
CA LYS A 235 21.32 8.16 0.17
C LYS A 235 22.35 8.27 -0.95
N GLU A 236 21.92 8.66 -2.16
CA GLU A 236 22.81 8.88 -3.30
C GLU A 236 23.82 9.98 -3.01
N ARG A 237 23.40 11.10 -2.41
CA ARG A 237 24.30 12.21 -2.04
C ARG A 237 25.35 11.80 -1.01
N VAL A 238 24.93 11.15 0.07
CA VAL A 238 25.78 10.87 1.24
C VAL A 238 26.65 9.64 1.02
N LEU A 239 26.13 8.61 0.36
CA LEU A 239 26.82 7.33 0.17
C LEU A 239 27.34 7.12 -1.26
N GLY A 240 26.99 7.97 -2.22
CA GLY A 240 27.36 7.79 -3.64
C GLY A 240 26.67 6.60 -4.31
N VAL A 241 25.67 6.00 -3.66
CA VAL A 241 24.96 4.82 -4.17
C VAL A 241 23.79 5.27 -5.03
N GLN A 242 23.91 5.08 -6.34
CA GLN A 242 22.84 5.35 -7.30
C GLN A 242 21.93 4.11 -7.41
N GLU A 243 20.74 4.17 -6.83
CA GLU A 243 19.70 3.15 -7.04
C GLU A 243 18.87 3.47 -8.29
N ASN A 244 18.31 2.44 -8.93
CA ASN A 244 17.34 2.61 -10.01
C ASN A 244 16.14 3.42 -9.49
N LYS A 245 16.08 4.71 -9.88
CA LYS A 245 14.95 5.58 -9.59
C LYS A 245 13.83 5.27 -10.56
N GLU A 246 12.76 4.63 -10.08
CA GLU A 246 11.50 4.75 -10.79
C GLU A 246 10.95 6.15 -10.58
N PRO A 247 10.47 6.83 -11.64
CA PRO A 247 9.86 8.14 -11.50
C PRO A 247 8.67 8.04 -10.54
N SER A 248 8.63 8.95 -9.57
CA SER A 248 7.50 9.09 -8.65
C SER A 248 6.19 9.10 -9.44
N SER A 249 5.13 8.45 -8.93
CA SER A 249 3.78 8.56 -9.53
C SER A 249 3.23 9.99 -9.51
N LEU A 250 3.94 10.93 -8.85
CA LEU A 250 3.72 12.37 -8.91
C LEU A 250 4.30 13.06 -10.14
N LEU A 251 5.24 12.43 -10.84
CA LEU A 251 5.69 12.88 -12.15
C LEU A 251 4.59 12.56 -13.16
N VAL A 252 3.53 13.37 -13.12
CA VAL A 252 2.91 13.79 -14.36
C VAL A 252 4.07 14.30 -15.21
N GLU A 253 4.20 13.85 -16.45
CA GLU A 253 4.95 14.58 -17.47
C GLU A 253 4.29 15.97 -17.57
N GLN A 254 4.59 16.86 -16.64
CA GLN A 254 4.68 18.24 -16.97
C GLN A 254 5.86 18.27 -17.91
N ASP A 255 5.59 18.53 -19.17
CA ASP A 255 6.57 19.05 -20.11
C ASP A 255 7.23 20.24 -19.42
N CYS A 256 8.27 19.96 -18.64
CA CYS A 256 9.20 20.96 -18.18
C CYS A 256 9.85 21.43 -19.46
N ILE A 257 9.26 22.46 -20.06
CA ILE A 257 9.87 23.23 -21.13
C ILE A 257 11.13 23.81 -20.51
N THR A 258 12.20 23.02 -20.52
CA THR A 258 13.52 23.53 -20.26
C THR A 258 13.72 24.62 -21.29
N PRO A 259 14.13 25.83 -20.91
CA PRO A 259 14.38 26.94 -21.83
C PRO A 259 15.68 26.71 -22.63
N ARG A 260 15.89 25.49 -23.11
CA ARG A 260 16.93 25.11 -24.06
C ARG A 260 16.46 25.29 -25.51
N GLY A 261 15.15 25.40 -25.74
CA GLY A 261 14.59 25.83 -27.02
C GLY A 261 14.93 27.30 -27.28
N ALA A 262 15.38 27.60 -28.50
CA ALA A 262 15.79 28.94 -28.93
C ALA A 262 14.75 30.05 -28.64
N TYR A 263 13.48 29.67 -28.51
CA TYR A 263 12.34 30.55 -28.28
C TYR A 263 12.13 31.00 -26.82
N ASN A 264 12.74 30.33 -25.83
CA ASN A 264 12.53 30.61 -24.41
C ASN A 264 13.80 31.07 -23.68
N LYS A 265 14.83 31.50 -24.42
CA LYS A 265 16.03 32.08 -23.81
C LYS A 265 15.69 33.44 -23.20
N ILE A 266 15.90 33.57 -21.89
CA ILE A 266 15.93 34.87 -21.21
C ILE A 266 16.98 35.72 -21.94
N PRO A 267 16.66 36.93 -22.41
CA PRO A 267 17.63 37.81 -23.07
C PRO A 267 18.82 38.01 -22.14
N ALA A 268 20.01 37.61 -22.59
CA ALA A 268 21.23 37.80 -21.81
C ALA A 268 21.45 39.31 -21.65
N MET A 269 21.60 39.77 -20.41
CA MET A 269 22.06 41.12 -20.11
C MET A 269 23.44 41.29 -20.77
N ASN A 270 23.54 42.22 -21.71
CA ASN A 270 24.79 42.51 -22.43
C ASN A 270 25.85 42.98 -21.43
N GLY A 271 26.72 42.07 -20.99
CA GLY A 271 27.97 42.41 -20.34
C GLY A 271 28.92 43.10 -21.32
N PRO A 272 29.90 43.87 -20.83
CA PRO A 272 30.83 44.61 -21.68
C PRO A 272 31.68 43.65 -22.55
N PRO A 273 32.11 44.08 -23.75
CA PRO A 273 32.70 43.20 -24.75
C PRO A 273 34.04 42.60 -24.30
N LEU A 274 34.15 41.28 -24.40
CA LEU A 274 35.40 40.56 -24.19
C LEU A 274 36.34 40.71 -25.41
N PRO A 275 37.67 40.72 -25.21
CA PRO A 275 38.64 40.94 -26.27
C PRO A 275 38.71 39.76 -27.28
N PRO A 276 39.10 40.03 -28.54
CA PRO A 276 39.01 39.05 -29.62
C PRO A 276 40.05 37.92 -29.46
N LYS A 277 39.57 36.68 -29.23
CA LYS A 277 40.40 35.48 -29.35
C LYS A 277 40.35 34.91 -30.76
N LYS A 278 41.55 34.60 -31.27
CA LYS A 278 41.85 34.18 -32.64
C LYS A 278 41.18 32.87 -33.05
N ARG A 279 40.77 32.87 -34.31
CA ARG A 279 40.14 31.86 -35.17
C ARG A 279 40.94 30.55 -35.27
N ARG A 280 40.27 29.40 -35.06
CA ARG A 280 40.48 28.17 -35.85
C ARG A 280 39.13 27.48 -36.10
N LEU A 281 38.95 27.08 -37.35
CA LEU A 281 37.81 26.40 -38.01
C LEU A 281 38.30 24.98 -38.45
N PRO A 282 37.47 24.06 -38.95
CA PRO A 282 36.68 23.11 -38.15
C PRO A 282 36.73 21.65 -38.67
N GLU A 283 35.90 20.79 -38.06
CA GLU A 283 35.22 19.59 -38.59
C GLU A 283 36.00 18.30 -38.91
N SER A 284 35.55 17.16 -38.34
CA SER A 284 34.56 16.31 -39.00
C SER A 284 33.88 15.33 -38.04
N SER A 285 32.63 15.03 -38.37
CA SER A 285 31.63 14.20 -37.70
C SER A 285 31.68 12.74 -38.14
N THR A 286 31.22 11.78 -37.32
CA THR A 286 30.38 10.68 -37.80
C THR A 286 29.43 10.13 -36.73
N THR A 287 28.21 9.87 -37.21
CA THR A 287 26.91 9.47 -36.66
C THR A 287 26.75 8.04 -36.13
N LYS A 288 25.95 7.94 -35.04
CA LYS A 288 24.75 7.10 -34.79
C LYS A 288 24.80 5.57 -35.02
N SER A 289 24.30 4.84 -34.02
CA SER A 289 23.33 3.76 -34.26
C SER A 289 22.35 3.64 -33.09
N VAL A 290 21.10 3.39 -33.47
CA VAL A 290 19.88 3.26 -32.67
C VAL A 290 19.69 1.77 -32.33
N ALA A 291 19.32 1.47 -31.08
CA ALA A 291 18.70 0.19 -30.76
C ALA A 291 17.44 0.45 -29.95
N THR A 292 16.31 0.25 -30.62
CA THR A 292 14.96 0.17 -30.10
C THR A 292 14.85 -1.10 -29.26
N SER A 293 14.62 -0.98 -27.96
CA SER A 293 14.18 -2.11 -27.12
C SER A 293 12.80 -1.81 -26.56
N THR A 294 11.81 -2.46 -27.14
CA THR A 294 10.47 -2.64 -26.57
C THR A 294 10.60 -3.33 -25.23
N SER A 295 10.57 -2.56 -24.15
CA SER A 295 10.48 -3.09 -22.79
C SER A 295 9.02 -3.27 -22.43
N THR A 296 8.59 -4.53 -22.40
CA THR A 296 7.38 -5.03 -21.75
C THR A 296 7.31 -4.48 -20.32
N LYS A 297 6.30 -3.65 -20.07
CA LYS A 297 5.94 -3.15 -18.74
C LYS A 297 5.53 -4.32 -17.85
N LEU A 298 6.46 -4.83 -17.06
CA LEU A 298 6.15 -5.59 -15.86
C LEU A 298 5.77 -4.58 -14.76
N PRO A 299 4.65 -4.75 -14.04
CA PRO A 299 4.35 -3.92 -12.88
C PRO A 299 5.38 -4.23 -11.79
N VAL A 300 6.02 -3.16 -11.30
CA VAL A 300 7.14 -3.25 -10.37
C VAL A 300 6.67 -3.71 -8.99
N TYR A 301 7.31 -4.79 -8.55
CA TYR A 301 7.26 -5.33 -7.22
C TYR A 301 7.63 -4.25 -6.19
N PHE A 302 7.02 -4.31 -5.01
CA PHE A 302 7.65 -3.77 -3.80
C PHE A 302 8.90 -4.59 -3.48
N THR A 303 9.95 -4.45 -4.29
CA THR A 303 11.30 -4.84 -3.88
C THR A 303 11.71 -3.84 -2.81
N LEU A 304 11.60 -4.24 -1.54
CA LEU A 304 12.33 -3.57 -0.48
C LEU A 304 13.81 -3.57 -0.89
N PRO A 305 14.52 -2.43 -0.86
CA PRO A 305 15.98 -2.43 -0.94
C PRO A 305 16.53 -3.47 0.04
N ALA A 306 17.50 -4.29 -0.39
CA ALA A 306 18.00 -5.43 0.39
C ALA A 306 18.44 -5.06 1.82
N GLU A 307 18.81 -3.79 2.03
CA GLU A 307 19.16 -3.22 3.33
C GLU A 307 17.95 -3.11 4.29
N LEU A 308 16.72 -2.97 3.80
CA LEU A 308 15.51 -2.93 4.62
C LEU A 308 15.07 -4.31 5.12
N GLU A 309 15.45 -5.40 4.45
CA GLU A 309 15.21 -6.76 4.96
C GLU A 309 15.98 -7.02 6.26
N THR A 310 17.14 -6.39 6.42
CA THR A 310 18.01 -6.58 7.60
C THR A 310 17.42 -5.99 8.88
N VAL A 311 16.54 -5.00 8.78
CA VAL A 311 15.85 -4.40 9.95
C VAL A 311 14.76 -5.33 10.48
N PHE A 312 14.19 -6.18 9.64
CA PHE A 312 13.16 -7.16 10.03
C PHE A 312 13.73 -8.52 10.46
N LYS A 313 15.03 -8.77 10.26
CA LYS A 313 15.70 -9.95 10.80
C LYS A 313 16.19 -9.65 12.22
N ARG A 314 15.54 -10.26 13.22
CA ARG A 314 16.08 -10.29 14.59
C ARG A 314 17.49 -10.87 14.57
N PRO A 315 18.43 -10.39 15.40
CA PRO A 315 19.71 -11.06 15.58
C PRO A 315 19.44 -12.48 16.07
N LYS A 316 20.06 -13.46 15.40
CA LYS A 316 20.18 -14.82 15.95
C LYS A 316 21.03 -14.69 17.21
N PHE A 317 20.45 -14.95 18.37
CA PHE A 317 21.22 -15.14 19.59
C PHE A 317 22.07 -16.41 19.39
N ALA A 318 23.38 -16.22 19.51
CA ALA A 318 24.36 -17.29 19.68
C ALA A 318 24.35 -17.74 21.15
#